data_AF-A0A8J8JT65-F1
#
_entry.id   AF-A0A8J8JT65-F1
#
_cell.length_a   1.000
_cell.length_b   1.000
_cell.length_c   1.000
_cell.angle_alpha   90.00
_cell.angle_beta   90.00
_cell.angle_gamma   90.00
#
_symmetry.space_group_name_H-M   'P 1'
#
loop_
_entity.id
_entity.type
_entity.pdbx_description
1 polymer ?
#
loop_
_entity_poly.entity_id
_entity_poly.type
_entity_poly.pdbx_seq_one_letter_code
_entity_poly.pdbx_strand_id
1 'polypeptide(L)' 'MKNKFFVLYLVLFFLVAASSTADAQCSICTKTASQLGEKPAKGMNSGILYLMFAPLGIAGYIGFRWWKREQLFLEGEK' A
#
# COMPACT_ATOMS: atom_id res chain seq x y z
N MET A 1 -27.65 2.82 9.04
CA MET A 1 -26.51 2.55 8.13
C MET A 1 -25.85 3.82 7.57
N LYS A 2 -26.62 4.87 7.23
CA LYS A 2 -26.11 6.15 6.68
C LYS A 2 -25.02 6.81 7.54
N ASN A 3 -25.17 6.76 8.88
CA ASN A 3 -24.20 7.37 9.80
C ASN A 3 -22.86 6.62 9.85
N LYS A 4 -22.83 5.29 9.62
CA LYS A 4 -21.57 4.52 9.57
C LYS A 4 -20.77 4.82 8.31
N PHE A 5 -21.46 4.96 7.18
CA PHE A 5 -20.85 5.40 5.92
C PHE A 5 -20.36 6.84 6.00
N PHE A 6 -21.11 7.73 6.66
CA PHE A 6 -20.67 9.10 6.89
C PHE A 6 -19.40 9.17 7.74
N VAL A 7 -19.32 8.40 8.82
CA VAL A 7 -18.12 8.30 9.66
C VAL A 7 -16.93 7.73 8.88
N LEU A 8 -17.15 6.66 8.11
CA LEU A 8 -16.09 6.08 7.26
C LEU A 8 -15.57 7.10 6.24
N TYR A 9 -16.46 7.86 5.61
CA TYR A 9 -16.11 8.90 4.65
C TYR A 9 -15.33 10.04 5.29
N LEU A 10 -15.75 10.49 6.48
CA LEU A 10 -15.04 11.50 7.26
C LEU A 10 -13.63 11.05 7.64
N VAL A 11 -13.49 9.80 8.09
CA VAL A 11 -12.19 9.20 8.41
C VAL A 11 -11.30 9.17 7.17
N LEU A 12 -11.80 8.66 6.03
CA LEU A 12 -11.03 8.65 4.78
C LEU A 12 -10.60 10.05 4.34
N PHE A 13 -11.50 11.03 4.44
CA PHE A 13 -11.22 12.42 4.08
C PHE A 13 -10.10 13.01 4.95
N PHE A 14 -10.14 12.81 6.27
CA PHE A 14 -9.09 13.28 7.17
C PHE A 14 -7.75 12.56 6.96
N LEU A 15 -7.75 11.27 6.63
CA LEU A 15 -6.54 10.51 6.27
C LEU A 15 -5.85 11.09 5.03
N VAL A 16 -6.63 11.47 4.01
CA VAL A 16 -6.09 12.11 2.79
C VAL A 16 -5.65 13.54 3.07
N ALA A 17 -6.44 14.32 3.83
CA ALA A 17 -6.09 15.69 4.18
C ALA A 17 -4.83 15.78 5.07
N ALA A 18 -4.54 14.74 5.85
CA ALA A 18 -3.35 14.65 6.71
C ALA A 18 -2.11 14.08 5.99
N SER A 19 -2.18 13.75 4.69
CA SER A 19 -1.01 13.24 3.98
C SER A 19 0.02 14.36 3.76
N SER A 20 1.20 14.25 4.38
CA SER A 20 2.34 15.11 4.10
C SER A 20 3.07 14.69 2.81
N THR A 21 3.98 15.52 2.33
CA THR A 21 4.97 15.11 1.33
C THR A 21 5.63 13.82 1.80
N ALA A 22 5.62 12.79 0.96
CA ALA A 22 6.12 11.46 1.32
C ALA A 22 7.66 11.49 1.39
N ASP A 23 8.20 11.85 2.54
CA ASP A 23 9.60 11.60 2.86
C ASP A 23 9.82 10.10 3.10
N ALA A 24 11.03 9.62 2.77
CA ALA A 24 11.37 8.23 3.03
C ALA A 24 11.32 7.95 4.54
N GLN A 25 10.45 7.04 4.95
CA GLN A 25 10.20 6.73 6.37
C GLN A 25 11.32 5.90 7.01
N CYS A 26 12.22 5.33 6.21
CA CYS A 26 13.37 4.56 6.71
C CYS A 26 14.60 5.48 6.84
N SER A 27 15.06 5.70 8.08
CA SER A 27 16.18 6.58 8.40
C SER A 27 17.50 6.19 7.71
N ILE A 28 17.70 4.89 7.47
CA ILE A 28 18.86 4.36 6.72
C ILE A 28 18.75 4.77 5.25
N CYS A 29 17.58 4.58 4.65
CA CYS A 29 17.35 4.92 3.24
C CYS A 29 17.52 6.43 2.98
N THR A 30 17.04 7.28 3.89
CA THR A 30 17.21 8.73 3.81
C THR A 30 18.67 9.13 3.89
N LYS A 31 19.43 8.55 4.83
CA LYS A 31 20.86 8.83 4.96
C LYS A 31 21.65 8.42 3.72
N THR A 32 21.35 7.25 3.15
CA THR A 32 21.99 6.77 1.93
C THR A 32 21.62 7.66 0.75
N ALA A 33 20.34 7.99 0.54
CA ALA A 33 19.91 8.86 -0.56
C ALA A 33 20.62 10.23 -0.54
N SER A 34 20.81 10.84 0.63
CA SER A 34 21.54 12.10 0.79
C SER A 34 23.02 12.04 0.36
N GLN A 35 23.62 10.84 0.32
CA GLN A 35 25.01 10.65 -0.12
C GLN A 35 25.14 10.35 -1.63
N LEU A 36 24.04 10.03 -2.32
CA LEU A 36 24.09 9.54 -3.69
C LEU A 36 23.99 10.65 -4.75
N GLY A 37 23.62 11.88 -4.38
CA GLY A 37 23.31 12.95 -5.35
C GLY A 37 21.93 12.76 -6.01
N GLU A 38 21.40 13.79 -6.67
CA GLU A 38 19.96 13.89 -6.96
C GLU A 38 19.41 12.74 -7.83
N LYS A 39 20.08 12.41 -8.93
CA LYS A 39 19.60 11.42 -9.92
C LYS A 39 19.53 9.99 -9.36
N PRO A 40 20.58 9.43 -8.74
CA PRO A 40 20.50 8.11 -8.11
C PRO A 40 19.68 8.12 -6.81
N ALA A 41 19.61 9.21 -6.06
CA ALA A 41 18.71 9.33 -4.90
C ALA A 41 17.23 9.16 -5.30
N LYS A 42 16.82 9.76 -6.43
CA LYS A 42 15.47 9.59 -6.98
C LYS A 42 15.19 8.14 -7.39
N GLY A 43 16.15 7.48 -8.03
CA GLY A 43 16.06 6.05 -8.38
C GLY A 43 15.93 5.16 -7.14
N MET A 44 16.65 5.46 -6.07
CA MET A 44 16.56 4.76 -4.80
C MET A 44 15.16 4.87 -4.17
N ASN A 45 14.56 6.07 -4.15
CA ASN A 45 13.19 6.25 -3.64
C ASN A 45 12.16 5.44 -4.42
N SER A 46 12.27 5.39 -5.75
CA SER A 46 11.40 4.53 -6.57
C SER A 46 11.58 3.04 -6.23
N GLY A 47 12.81 2.60 -5.94
CA GLY A 47 13.09 1.25 -5.48
C GLY A 47 12.44 0.91 -4.14
N ILE A 48 12.45 1.82 -3.17
CA ILE A 48 11.80 1.64 -1.87
C ILE A 48 10.29 1.45 -2.04
N LEU A 49 9.65 2.33 -2.83
CA LEU A 49 8.22 2.21 -3.10
C LEU A 49 7.89 0.87 -3.77
N TYR A 50 8.68 0.45 -4.77
CA TYR A 50 8.50 -0.85 -5.41
C TYR A 50 8.58 -2.00 -4.40
N LEU A 51 9.60 -2.02 -3.54
CA LEU A 51 9.78 -3.07 -2.53
C LEU A 51 8.71 -3.07 -1.45
N MET A 52 8.12 -1.91 -1.12
CA MET A 52 6.99 -1.82 -0.18
C MET A 52 5.68 -2.31 -0.79
N PHE A 53 5.39 -1.93 -2.03
CA PHE A 53 4.13 -2.30 -2.70
C PHE A 53 4.11 -3.74 -3.21
N ALA A 54 5.24 -4.28 -3.66
CA ALA A 54 5.33 -5.62 -4.21
C ALA A 54 4.77 -6.73 -3.27
N PRO A 55 5.19 -6.85 -1.99
CA PRO A 55 4.71 -7.91 -1.11
C PRO A 55 3.21 -7.80 -0.83
N LEU A 56 2.69 -6.58 -0.66
CA LEU A 56 1.26 -6.34 -0.47
C LEU A 56 0.45 -6.69 -1.72
N GLY A 57 0.94 -6.33 -2.90
CA GLY A 57 0.32 -6.68 -4.18
C GLY A 57 0.29 -8.19 -4.43
N ILE A 58 1.39 -8.88 -4.15
CA ILE A 58 1.50 -10.34 -4.28
C ILE A 58 0.55 -11.03 -3.30
N ALA A 59 0.59 -10.66 -2.01
CA ALA A 59 -0.28 -11.24 -1.00
C ALA A 59 -1.76 -10.99 -1.32
N GLY A 60 -2.11 -9.78 -1.75
CA GLY A 60 -3.47 -9.42 -2.17
C GLY A 60 -3.94 -10.25 -3.36
N TYR A 61 -3.10 -10.42 -4.39
CA TYR A 61 -3.43 -11.23 -5.57
C TYR A 61 -3.65 -12.70 -5.22
N ILE A 62 -2.74 -13.29 -4.44
CA ILE A 62 -2.84 -14.69 -3.99
C ILE A 62 -4.11 -14.87 -3.13
N GLY A 63 -4.32 -13.99 -2.16
CA GLY A 63 -5.50 -14.01 -1.28
C GLY A 63 -6.81 -13.92 -2.06
N PHE A 64 -6.88 -13.01 -3.04
CA PHE A 64 -8.04 -12.87 -3.92
C PHE A 64 -8.30 -14.15 -4.75
N ARG A 65 -7.26 -14.73 -5.35
CA ARG A 65 -7.40 -15.98 -6.12
C ARG A 65 -7.83 -17.15 -5.26
N TRP A 66 -7.31 -17.26 -4.04
CA TRP A 66 -7.72 -18.30 -3.11
C TRP A 66 -9.18 -18.11 -2.74
N TRP A 67 -9.59 -16.93 -2.26
CA TRP A 67 -10.98 -16.65 -1.91
C TRP A 67 -11.94 -17.02 -3.05
N LYS A 68 -11.62 -16.61 -4.28
CA LYS A 68 -12.45 -16.92 -5.45
C LYS A 68 -12.56 -18.44 -5.70
N ARG A 69 -11.46 -19.18 -5.56
CA ARG A 69 -11.47 -20.64 -5.68
C ARG A 69 -12.30 -21.28 -4.56
N GLU A 70 -12.19 -20.78 -3.33
CA GLU A 70 -12.94 -21.30 -2.19
C GLU A 70 -14.45 -21.13 -2.41
N GLN A 71 -14.89 -19.95 -2.86
CA GLN A 71 -16.31 -19.72 -3.17
C GLN A 71 -16.84 -20.66 -4.26
N LEU A 72 -16.04 -20.93 -5.31
CA LEU A 72 -16.40 -21.89 -6.35
C LEU A 72 -16.53 -23.32 -5.81
N PHE A 73 -15.63 -23.73 -4.91
CA PHE A 73 -15.70 -25.06 -4.28
C PHE A 73 -16.95 -25.19 -3.40
N LEU A 74 -17.26 -24.17 -2.61
CA LEU A 74 -18.46 -24.11 -1.76
C LEU A 74 -19.77 -24.04 -2.56
N GLU A 75 -19.74 -23.60 -3.81
CA GLU A 75 -20.91 -23.60 -4.69
C GLU A 75 -21.10 -24.96 -5.39
N GLY A 76 -20.04 -25.73 -5.62
CA GLY A 76 -20.12 -27.10 -6.16
C GLY A 76 -20.49 -28.17 -5.14
N GLU A 77 -20.29 -27.92 -3.85
CA GLU A 77 -20.74 -28.79 -2.75
C GLU A 77 -22.22 -28.58 -2.36
N LYS A 78 -22.91 -27.58 -2.93
CA LYS A 78 -24.34 -27.30 -2.70
C LYS A 78 -25.21 -27.92 -3.78
#